data_AF-A0A537A8W8-F1
#
_entry.id   AF-A0A537A8W8-F1
#
_cell.length_a   1.000
_cell.length_b   1.000
_cell.length_c   1.000
_cell.angle_alpha   90.00
_cell.angle_beta   90.00
_cell.angle_gamma   90.00
#
_symmetry.space_group_name_H-M   'P 1'
#
loop_
_entity.id
_entity.type
_entity.pdbx_description
1 polymer ?
#
loop_
_entity_poly.entity_id
_entity_poly.type
_entity_poly.pdbx_seq_one_letter_code
_entity_poly.pdbx_strand_id
1 'polypeptide(L)' 'MAVKSPCIKVCQMDPQHGLCLGCRRTLDEIARWASFTHQ' A
#
# COMPACT_ATOMS: atom_id res chain seq x y z
N MET A 1 -2.24 -12.05 -14.35
CA MET A 1 -2.49 -10.58 -14.36
C MET A 1 -1.71 -9.99 -13.19
N ALA A 2 -0.54 -9.40 -13.43
CA ALA A 2 0.25 -8.81 -12.36
C ALA A 2 -0.49 -7.57 -11.81
N VAL A 3 -0.83 -7.57 -10.51
CA VAL A 3 -1.40 -6.38 -9.89
C VAL A 3 -0.25 -5.39 -9.70
N LYS A 4 -0.27 -4.29 -10.48
CA LYS A 4 0.75 -3.25 -10.32
C LYS A 4 0.55 -2.57 -8.97
N SER A 5 1.64 -2.28 -8.27
CA SER A 5 1.57 -1.52 -7.03
C SER A 5 0.77 -0.22 -7.25
N PRO A 6 -0.31 0.03 -6.49
CA PRO A 6 -1.08 1.27 -6.57
C PRO A 6 -0.38 2.44 -5.87
N CYS A 7 0.92 2.32 -5.57
CA CYS A 7 1.68 3.31 -4.85
C CYS A 7 1.94 4.55 -5.72
N ILE A 8 1.40 5.69 -5.29
CA ILE A 8 1.67 7.00 -5.90
C ILE A 8 2.84 7.74 -5.25
N LYS A 9 3.69 7.04 -4.49
CA LYS A 9 4.81 7.59 -3.70
C LYS A 9 4.41 8.60 -2.61
N VAL A 10 3.15 8.57 -2.18
CA VAL A 10 2.66 9.30 -1.01
C VAL A 10 2.51 8.32 0.14
N CYS A 11 3.26 8.51 1.23
CA CYS A 11 3.20 7.69 2.43
C CYS A 11 2.73 8.54 3.61
N GLN A 12 1.42 8.80 3.65
CA GLN A 12 0.78 9.50 4.76
C GLN A 12 -0.42 8.67 5.21
N MET A 13 -0.46 8.31 6.49
CA MET A 13 -1.52 7.49 7.05
C MET A 13 -2.68 8.37 7.51
N ASP A 14 -3.89 7.95 7.16
CA ASP A 14 -5.12 8.48 7.72
C ASP A 14 -5.29 7.96 9.16
N PRO A 15 -5.29 8.84 10.18
CA PRO A 15 -5.36 8.41 11.57
C PRO A 15 -6.77 7.90 11.97
N GLN A 16 -7.80 8.17 11.18
CA GLN A 16 -9.17 7.74 11.48
C GLN A 16 -9.45 6.33 10.97
N HIS A 17 -8.99 6.01 9.77
CA HIS A 17 -9.24 4.74 9.09
C HIS A 17 -8.04 3.79 9.08
N GLY A 18 -6.84 4.26 9.44
CA GLY A 18 -5.62 3.43 9.41
C GLY A 18 -5.20 3.06 7.99
N LEU A 19 -5.56 3.87 6.99
CA LEU A 19 -5.26 3.65 5.58
C LEU A 19 -4.27 4.71 5.08
N CYS A 20 -3.38 4.33 4.17
CA CYS A 20 -2.55 5.29 3.46
C CYS A 20 -3.42 6.16 2.54
N LEU A 21 -3.28 7.49 2.62
CA LEU A 21 -4.02 8.45 1.81
C LEU A 21 -3.74 8.31 0.31
N GLY A 22 -2.56 7.78 -0.07
CA GLY A 22 -2.20 7.58 -1.47
C GLY A 22 -2.77 6.29 -2.06
N CYS A 23 -2.39 5.14 -1.50
CA CYS A 23 -2.76 3.84 -2.05
C CYS A 23 -4.03 3.23 -1.43
N ARG A 24 -4.60 3.85 -0.40
CA ARG A 24 -5.78 3.37 0.36
C ARG A 24 -5.63 1.92 0.83
N ARG A 25 -4.43 1.58 1.29
CA ARG A 25 -4.06 0.28 1.88
C ARG A 25 -3.61 0.45 3.31
N THR A 26 -3.73 -0.60 4.10
CA THR A 26 -3.23 -0.62 5.48
C THR A 26 -1.70 -0.70 5.51
N LEU A 27 -1.10 -0.29 6.63
CA LEU A 27 0.34 -0.38 6.85
C LEU A 27 0.85 -1.84 6.79
N ASP A 28 0.05 -2.79 7.28
CA ASP A 28 0.35 -4.23 7.21
C ASP A 28 0.38 -4.75 5.76
N GLU A 29 -0.61 -4.38 4.94
CA GLU A 29 -0.60 -4.72 3.50
C GLU A 29 0.64 -4.14 2.80
N ILE A 30 0.97 -2.88 3.08
CA ILE A 30 2.13 -2.19 2.50
C ILE A 30 3.44 -2.87 2.92
N ALA A 31 3.58 -3.26 4.17
CA ALA A 31 4.77 -3.96 4.68
C ALA A 31 4.99 -5.31 3.98
N ARG A 32 3.90 -5.98 3.59
CA ARG A 32 3.95 -7.27 2.88
C ARG A 32 4.19 -7.13 1.38
N TRP A 33 4.17 -5.93 0.80
CA TRP A 33 4.46 -5.71 -0.62
C TRP A 33 5.83 -6.22 -1.06
N ALA A 34 6.85 -6.14 -0.20
CA ALA A 34 8.15 -6.73 -0.49
C ALA A 34 8.09 -8.25 -0.67
N SER A 35 7.14 -8.91 -0.01
CA SER A 35 6.90 -10.36 -0.10
C SER A 35 5.96 -10.74 -1.25
N PHE A 36 5.19 -9.78 -1.77
CA PHE A 36 4.45 -9.97 -3.00
C PHE A 36 5.45 -9.87 -4.16
N THR A 37 6.02 -11.03 -4.53
CA THR A 37 6.83 -11.17 -5.75
C THR A 37 6.08 -10.56 -6.92
N HIS A 38 6.63 -9.48 -7.47
CA HIS A 38 6.28 -8.96 -8.78
C HIS A 38 6.53 -10.08 -9.81
N GLN A 39 5.51 -10.84 -10.18
CA GLN A 39 5.50 -11.60 -11.44
C GLN A 39 5.19 -10.67 -12.60
#